data_AF-A0A1X3CZT3-F1
#
_entry.id   AF-A0A1X3CZT3-F1
#
_cell.length_a   1.000
_cell.length_b   1.000
_cell.length_c   1.000
_cell.angle_alpha   90.00
_cell.angle_beta   90.00
_cell.angle_gamma   90.00
#
_symmetry.space_group_name_H-M   'P 1'
#
loop_
_entity.id
_entity.type
_entity.pdbx_description
1 polymer ?
#
loop_
_entity_poly.entity_id
_entity_poly.type
_entity_poly.pdbx_seq_one_letter_code
_entity_poly.pdbx_strand_id
1 'polypeptide(L)'
;MLYLTSRNNLMADAFFILENRLMFASLHGRDADMLAFQAQLQVARDYSADRLGFRQPEDQRIWPMYTTADILSGLSKHVTRYQTHNYGAVTHMFLYATELTEFNREVKSGWVLLDDLSADMDKAVWQCLQELSDVPLLNHWQNCLLAELGADRFIQRFNPAVCERYAMVGIKAAKVEVPADFGDRITDLLRNKSLTSQ
;
A
#
# COMPACT_ATOMS: atom_id res chain seq x y z
N MET A 1 -16.28 -3.85 -2.34
CA MET A 1 -17.01 -3.86 -1.06
C MET A 1 -16.70 -2.55 -0.37
N LEU A 2 -17.71 -1.86 0.17
CA LEU A 2 -17.54 -0.52 0.73
C LEU A 2 -17.53 -0.58 2.26
N TYR A 3 -16.62 0.18 2.87
CA TYR A 3 -16.47 0.33 4.31
C TYR A 3 -16.83 1.74 4.75
N LEU A 4 -17.08 1.92 6.04
CA LEU A 4 -17.24 3.21 6.69
C LEU A 4 -16.12 3.41 7.69
N THR A 5 -15.57 4.62 7.76
CA THR A 5 -14.63 4.98 8.81
C THR A 5 -15.36 5.10 10.15
N SER A 6 -14.69 4.70 11.22
CA SER A 6 -15.17 4.86 12.60
C SER A 6 -15.41 6.31 12.99
N ARG A 7 -14.72 7.24 12.30
CA ARG A 7 -14.85 8.69 12.44
C ARG A 7 -15.59 9.28 11.26
N ASN A 8 -16.63 10.07 11.52
CA ASN A 8 -17.39 10.83 10.52
C ASN A 8 -18.04 9.98 9.40
N ASN A 9 -18.04 8.65 9.51
CA ASN A 9 -18.66 7.71 8.57
C ASN A 9 -18.29 7.98 7.10
N LEU A 10 -17.02 8.35 6.83
CA LEU A 10 -16.52 8.46 5.47
C LEU A 10 -16.54 7.09 4.81
N MET A 11 -16.93 7.05 3.54
CA MET A 11 -16.97 5.83 2.76
C MET A 11 -15.55 5.48 2.30
N ALA A 12 -15.16 4.22 2.44
CA ALA A 12 -13.87 3.72 1.99
C ALA A 12 -14.06 2.54 1.04
N ASP A 13 -13.59 2.67 -0.19
CA ASP A 13 -13.62 1.63 -1.22
C ASP A 13 -12.30 0.84 -1.29
N ALA A 14 -11.20 1.44 -0.82
CA ALA A 14 -9.92 0.77 -0.68
C ALA A 14 -9.15 1.26 0.55
N PHE A 15 -8.44 0.35 1.20
CA PHE A 15 -7.50 0.67 2.27
C PHE A 15 -6.44 -0.42 2.43
N PHE A 16 -5.30 -0.05 3.00
CA PHE A 16 -4.21 -0.93 3.37
C PHE A 16 -3.69 -0.55 4.75
N ILE A 17 -3.77 -1.50 5.68
CA ILE A 17 -3.21 -1.44 7.02
C ILE A 17 -2.14 -2.53 7.10
N LEU A 18 -0.93 -2.16 7.53
CA LEU A 18 0.17 -3.09 7.75
C LEU A 18 0.66 -2.94 9.18
N GLU A 19 0.65 -4.01 9.96
CA GLU A 19 1.14 -4.01 11.35
C GLU A 19 0.54 -2.85 12.18
N ASN A 20 -0.79 -2.70 12.09
CA ASN A 20 -1.59 -1.63 12.71
C ASN A 20 -1.29 -0.20 12.23
N ARG A 21 -0.41 0.01 11.24
CA ARG A 21 -0.19 1.31 10.60
C ARG A 21 -1.04 1.47 9.36
N LEU A 22 -1.70 2.62 9.25
CA LEU A 22 -2.38 2.98 8.01
C LEU A 22 -1.33 3.26 6.94
N MET A 23 -1.33 2.47 5.88
CA MET A 23 -0.46 2.65 4.73
C MET A 23 -1.20 3.41 3.62
N PHE A 24 -2.46 3.07 3.36
CA PHE A 24 -3.27 3.73 2.34
C PHE A 24 -4.76 3.70 2.70
N ALA A 25 -5.50 4.73 2.32
CA ALA A 25 -6.95 4.74 2.30
C ALA A 25 -7.47 5.65 1.19
N SER A 26 -8.47 5.17 0.47
CA SER A 26 -9.29 5.93 -0.45
C SER A 26 -10.62 6.23 0.25
N LEU A 27 -10.88 7.51 0.51
CA LEU A 27 -11.97 7.99 1.35
C LEU A 27 -12.90 8.93 0.59
N HIS A 28 -14.20 8.76 0.73
CA HIS A 28 -15.23 9.55 0.05
C HIS A 28 -16.24 10.10 1.05
N GLY A 29 -16.69 11.33 0.84
CA GLY A 29 -17.62 11.98 1.75
C GLY A 29 -17.97 13.41 1.34
N ARG A 30 -18.86 14.04 2.11
CA ARG A 30 -19.20 15.46 1.91
C ARG A 30 -18.07 16.34 2.44
N ASP A 31 -17.96 17.56 1.92
CA ASP A 31 -16.92 18.51 2.31
C ASP A 31 -16.86 18.75 3.82
N ALA A 32 -18.01 18.85 4.50
CA ALA A 32 -18.07 19.04 5.95
C ALA A 32 -17.46 17.86 6.73
N ASP A 33 -17.83 16.63 6.37
CA ASP A 33 -17.33 15.41 7.02
C ASP A 33 -15.83 15.22 6.77
N MET A 34 -15.38 15.56 5.55
CA MET A 34 -13.97 15.54 5.16
C MET A 34 -13.13 16.58 5.90
N LEU A 35 -13.64 17.80 6.07
CA LEU A 35 -12.94 18.84 6.83
C LEU A 35 -12.87 18.48 8.32
N ALA A 36 -13.96 17.97 8.90
CA ALA A 36 -13.98 17.49 10.27
C ALA A 36 -12.98 16.34 10.48
N PHE A 37 -12.88 15.42 9.52
CA PHE A 37 -11.92 14.31 9.56
C PHE A 37 -10.47 14.82 9.52
N GLN A 38 -10.17 15.77 8.64
CA GLN A 38 -8.83 16.36 8.53
C GLN A 38 -8.41 17.10 9.80
N ALA A 39 -9.33 17.84 10.42
CA ALA A 39 -9.05 18.51 11.69
C ALA A 39 -8.70 17.50 12.78
N GLN A 40 -9.44 16.38 12.86
CA GLN A 40 -9.15 15.31 13.82
C GLN A 40 -7.79 14.65 13.57
N LEU A 41 -7.37 14.45 12.32
CA LEU A 41 -6.03 13.91 12.01
C LEU A 41 -4.88 14.85 12.39
N GLN A 42 -5.13 16.17 12.44
CA GLN A 42 -4.12 17.14 12.86
C GLN A 42 -3.97 17.18 14.39
N VAL A 43 -5.09 17.13 15.11
CA VAL A 43 -5.14 17.17 16.59
C VAL A 43 -4.66 15.86 17.23
N ALA A 44 -4.92 14.75 16.54
CA ALA A 44 -4.50 13.38 16.89
C ALA A 44 -3.02 13.26 17.33
N ARG A 45 -2.13 14.05 16.72
CA ARG A 45 -0.67 13.97 16.92
C ARG A 45 -0.17 14.07 18.36
N ASP A 46 -0.97 14.59 19.30
CA ASP A 46 -0.49 14.90 20.65
C ASP A 46 -0.93 13.92 21.76
N TYR A 47 -2.10 13.25 21.72
CA TYR A 47 -2.51 12.35 22.83
C TYR A 47 -3.49 11.20 22.45
N SER A 48 -2.97 9.97 22.49
CA SER A 48 -3.61 8.69 22.90
C SER A 48 -5.03 8.27 22.44
N ALA A 49 -5.57 8.76 21.33
CA ALA A 49 -6.82 8.23 20.77
C ALA A 49 -6.84 8.19 19.24
N ASP A 50 -5.74 7.76 18.62
CA ASP A 50 -5.44 7.92 17.18
C ASP A 50 -5.87 6.76 16.28
N ARG A 51 -6.88 6.01 16.70
CA ARG A 51 -7.34 4.86 15.92
C ARG A 51 -8.19 5.31 14.73
N LEU A 52 -8.07 4.61 13.61
CA LEU A 52 -9.00 4.68 12.48
C LEU A 52 -9.49 3.27 12.14
N GLY A 53 -10.77 3.02 12.42
CA GLY A 53 -11.43 1.75 12.15
C GLY A 53 -12.13 1.80 10.80
N PHE A 54 -12.05 0.72 10.03
CA PHE A 54 -12.81 0.52 8.80
C PHE A 54 -13.81 -0.60 9.05
N ARG A 55 -15.09 -0.23 9.14
CA ARG A 55 -16.18 -1.16 9.46
C ARG A 55 -17.09 -1.35 8.26
N GLN A 56 -17.68 -2.53 8.15
CA GLN A 56 -18.79 -2.71 7.21
C GLN A 56 -20.00 -1.89 7.70
N PRO A 57 -20.88 -1.43 6.81
CA PRO A 57 -22.05 -0.64 7.20
C PRO A 57 -22.92 -1.32 8.28
N GLU A 58 -22.99 -2.65 8.24
CA GLU A 58 -23.79 -3.50 9.14
C GLU A 58 -23.08 -3.80 10.47
N ASP A 59 -21.78 -3.53 10.56
CA ASP A 59 -20.99 -3.81 11.77
C ASP A 59 -21.27 -2.76 12.85
N GLN A 60 -21.67 -3.25 14.03
CA GLN A 60 -21.96 -2.44 15.22
C GLN A 60 -20.67 -2.00 15.93
N ARG A 61 -19.54 -2.66 15.67
CA ARG A 61 -18.26 -2.29 16.27
C ARG A 61 -17.70 -1.05 15.59
N ILE A 62 -17.47 -0.02 16.40
CA ILE A 62 -16.78 1.21 15.96
C ILE A 62 -15.33 0.89 15.58
N TRP A 63 -14.70 -0.07 16.26
CA TRP A 63 -13.32 -0.50 16.04
C TRP A 63 -13.28 -2.00 15.77
N PRO A 64 -13.51 -2.44 14.52
CA PRO A 64 -13.47 -3.86 14.21
C PRO A 64 -12.05 -4.42 14.32
N MET A 65 -11.97 -5.71 14.64
CA MET A 65 -10.70 -6.42 14.74
C MET A 65 -10.05 -6.50 13.35
N TYR A 66 -8.73 -6.34 13.29
CA TYR A 66 -7.89 -6.42 12.08
C TYR A 66 -8.10 -5.32 11.03
N THR A 67 -9.21 -4.58 11.05
CA THR A 67 -9.44 -3.42 10.17
C THR A 67 -9.39 -2.09 10.92
N THR A 68 -8.66 -2.03 12.03
CA THR A 68 -8.38 -0.81 12.77
C THR A 68 -6.89 -0.48 12.69
N ALA A 69 -6.57 0.71 12.21
CA ALA A 69 -5.22 1.25 12.25
C ALA A 69 -5.04 2.04 13.55
N ASP A 70 -3.97 1.74 14.29
CA ASP A 70 -3.59 2.45 15.52
C ASP A 70 -2.51 3.52 15.26
N ILE A 71 -1.79 3.41 14.15
CA ILE A 71 -0.67 4.30 13.80
C ILE A 71 -1.03 5.07 12.53
N LEU A 72 -1.18 6.39 12.66
CA LEU A 72 -1.53 7.33 11.58
C LEU A 72 -0.40 8.33 11.25
N SER A 73 0.85 7.95 11.50
CA SER A 73 2.03 8.80 11.28
C SER A 73 2.58 8.70 9.85
N GLY A 74 3.27 9.77 9.41
CA GLY A 74 3.94 9.80 8.11
C GLY A 74 2.98 9.77 6.92
N LEU A 75 1.75 10.26 7.11
CA LEU A 75 0.71 10.29 6.09
C LEU A 75 0.72 11.62 5.31
N SER A 76 0.64 11.50 3.99
CA SER A 76 0.32 12.55 3.04
C SER A 76 -1.09 12.38 2.51
N LYS A 77 -1.66 13.46 1.95
CA LYS A 77 -3.00 13.44 1.38
C LYS A 77 -3.06 14.05 -0.01
N HIS A 78 -3.91 13.50 -0.85
CA HIS A 78 -4.32 14.08 -2.13
C HIS A 78 -5.84 14.17 -2.15
N VAL A 79 -6.40 15.31 -2.52
CA VAL A 79 -7.84 15.58 -2.45
C VAL A 79 -8.36 16.05 -3.80
N THR A 80 -9.44 15.43 -4.27
CA THR A 80 -10.15 15.81 -5.48
C THR A 80 -11.65 15.92 -5.20
N ARG A 81 -12.39 16.54 -6.13
CA ARG A 81 -13.84 16.69 -6.04
C ARG A 81 -14.48 16.25 -7.34
N TYR A 82 -15.61 15.57 -7.25
CA TYR A 82 -16.39 15.18 -8.40
C TYR A 82 -17.89 15.36 -8.14
N GLN A 83 -18.64 15.59 -9.21
CA GLN A 83 -20.10 15.72 -9.14
C GLN A 83 -20.73 14.34 -9.28
N THR A 84 -21.72 14.07 -8.44
CA THR A 84 -22.55 12.86 -8.54
C THR A 84 -23.96 13.24 -8.95
N HIS A 85 -24.64 12.32 -9.64
CA HIS A 85 -26.01 12.56 -10.10
C HIS A 85 -27.01 12.74 -8.94
N ASN A 86 -26.84 11.96 -7.86
CA ASN A 86 -27.83 11.88 -6.76
C ASN A 86 -27.36 12.51 -5.44
N TYR A 87 -26.06 12.77 -5.26
CA TYR A 87 -25.50 13.18 -3.96
C TYR A 87 -24.79 14.54 -4.01
N GLY A 88 -24.84 15.23 -5.15
CA GLY A 88 -24.13 16.49 -5.37
C GLY A 88 -22.62 16.30 -5.43
N ALA A 89 -21.88 17.33 -4.99
CA ALA A 89 -20.43 17.29 -4.94
C ALA A 89 -19.94 16.35 -3.83
N VAL A 90 -19.09 15.39 -4.21
CA VAL A 90 -18.41 14.47 -3.30
C VAL A 90 -16.91 14.79 -3.34
N THR A 91 -16.31 14.84 -2.15
CA THR A 91 -14.86 14.94 -2.00
C THR A 91 -14.26 13.55 -1.89
N HIS A 92 -13.23 13.30 -2.68
CA HIS A 92 -12.38 12.11 -2.62
C HIS A 92 -11.04 12.49 -2.01
N MET A 93 -10.59 11.71 -1.04
CA MET A 93 -9.28 11.86 -0.43
C MET A 93 -8.53 10.54 -0.47
N PHE A 94 -7.34 10.58 -1.07
CA PHE A 94 -6.31 9.58 -0.82
C PHE A 94 -5.49 10.00 0.38
N LEU A 95 -5.41 9.12 1.36
CA LEU A 95 -4.53 9.23 2.50
C LEU A 95 -3.50 8.11 2.40
N TYR A 96 -2.20 8.42 2.42
CA TYR A 96 -1.17 7.42 2.13
C TYR A 96 0.12 7.71 2.88
N ALA A 97 0.83 6.66 3.29
CA ALA A 97 2.18 6.77 3.82
C ALA A 97 3.12 7.24 2.71
N THR A 98 4.00 8.20 2.99
CA THR A 98 4.89 8.81 1.98
C THR A 98 5.81 7.79 1.29
N GLU A 99 6.20 6.75 2.01
CA GLU A 99 6.98 5.61 1.49
C GLU A 99 6.27 4.82 0.38
N LEU A 100 4.95 4.98 0.21
CA LEU A 100 4.22 4.35 -0.90
C LEU A 100 4.43 5.04 -2.25
N THR A 101 4.89 6.30 -2.25
CA THR A 101 5.06 7.10 -3.47
C THR A 101 6.53 7.35 -3.80
N GLU A 102 7.44 7.14 -2.85
CA GLU A 102 8.86 7.48 -2.99
C GLU A 102 9.73 6.24 -2.83
N PHE A 103 10.68 6.05 -3.75
CA PHE A 103 11.73 5.05 -3.57
C PHE A 103 12.74 5.52 -2.52
N ASN A 104 13.03 4.65 -1.56
CA ASN A 104 14.13 4.86 -0.64
C ASN A 104 15.42 4.42 -1.32
N ARG A 105 16.21 5.37 -1.81
CA ARG A 105 17.48 5.10 -2.51
C ARG A 105 18.62 4.67 -1.58
N GLU A 106 18.56 5.02 -0.30
CA GLU A 106 19.59 4.63 0.68
C GLU A 106 19.51 3.14 0.98
N VAL A 107 18.29 2.63 1.18
CA VAL A 107 18.02 1.21 1.47
C VAL A 107 17.63 0.42 0.21
N LYS A 108 17.52 1.10 -0.94
CA LYS A 108 17.06 0.56 -2.23
C LYS A 108 15.76 -0.23 -2.09
N SER A 109 14.76 0.42 -1.50
CA SER A 109 13.44 -0.17 -1.30
C SER A 109 12.33 0.68 -1.89
N GLY A 110 11.25 0.03 -2.30
CA GLY A 110 10.09 0.68 -2.88
C GLY A 110 8.81 -0.11 -2.64
N TRP A 111 7.68 0.55 -2.86
CA TRP A 111 6.36 -0.06 -2.85
C TRP A 111 5.74 0.02 -4.23
N VAL A 112 4.98 -1.02 -4.58
CA VAL A 112 4.13 -1.07 -5.75
C VAL A 112 2.71 -1.24 -5.26
N LEU A 113 1.79 -0.38 -5.69
CA LEU A 113 0.36 -0.48 -5.41
C LEU A 113 -0.42 -0.53 -6.71
N LEU A 114 -1.38 -1.46 -6.80
CA LEU A 114 -2.28 -1.61 -7.94
C LEU A 114 -3.72 -1.65 -7.45
N ASP A 115 -4.59 -0.86 -8.08
CA ASP A 115 -6.04 -0.86 -7.88
C ASP A 115 -6.74 -1.93 -8.72
N ASP A 116 -6.17 -2.29 -9.88
CA ASP A 116 -6.61 -3.45 -10.66
C ASP A 116 -6.08 -4.76 -10.06
N LEU A 117 -6.97 -5.49 -9.40
CA LEU A 117 -6.68 -6.79 -8.79
C LEU A 117 -6.32 -7.87 -9.82
N SER A 118 -6.69 -7.70 -11.09
CA SER A 118 -6.36 -8.63 -12.18
C SER A 118 -5.01 -8.35 -12.86
N ALA A 119 -4.42 -7.16 -12.64
CA ALA A 119 -3.17 -6.76 -13.26
C ALA A 119 -1.99 -7.69 -12.89
N ASP A 120 -0.95 -7.75 -13.72
CA ASP A 120 0.23 -8.54 -13.41
C ASP A 120 1.12 -7.83 -12.36
N MET A 121 1.10 -8.34 -11.12
CA MET A 121 1.93 -7.80 -10.03
C MET A 121 3.43 -8.01 -10.30
N ASP A 122 3.82 -9.12 -10.93
CA ASP A 122 5.23 -9.44 -11.15
C ASP A 122 5.85 -8.52 -12.19
N LYS A 123 5.07 -8.10 -13.19
CA LYS A 123 5.50 -7.06 -14.13
C LYS A 123 5.76 -5.72 -13.44
N ALA A 124 4.88 -5.30 -12.53
CA ALA A 124 5.03 -4.03 -11.81
C ALA A 124 6.18 -4.08 -10.80
N VAL A 125 6.32 -5.20 -10.08
CA VAL A 125 7.47 -5.47 -9.20
C VAL A 125 8.78 -5.48 -9.97
N TRP A 126 8.81 -6.07 -11.17
CA TRP A 126 10.00 -6.07 -12.03
C TRP A 126 10.44 -4.66 -12.43
N GLN A 127 9.49 -3.81 -12.84
CA GLN A 127 9.78 -2.41 -13.14
C GLN A 127 10.34 -1.67 -11.92
N CYS A 128 9.75 -1.89 -10.73
CA CYS A 128 10.27 -1.31 -9.48
C CYS A 128 11.70 -1.79 -9.18
N LEU A 129 11.96 -3.08 -9.35
CA LEU A 129 13.30 -3.65 -9.15
C LEU A 129 14.33 -3.05 -10.14
N GLN A 130 13.95 -2.85 -11.41
CA GLN A 130 14.80 -2.21 -12.41
C GLN A 130 15.15 -0.77 -12.03
N GLU A 131 14.21 0.00 -11.47
CA GLU A 131 14.44 1.38 -11.00
C GLU A 131 15.32 1.46 -9.74
N LEU A 132 15.25 0.45 -8.86
CA LEU A 132 16.05 0.38 -7.63
C LEU A 132 17.46 -0.21 -7.84
N SER A 133 17.66 -0.94 -8.92
CA SER A 133 18.92 -1.65 -9.21
C SER A 133 19.96 -0.72 -9.83
N ASP A 134 21.20 -0.80 -9.33
CA ASP A 134 22.35 -0.12 -9.94
C ASP A 134 22.89 -0.86 -11.18
N VAL A 135 22.49 -2.12 -11.37
CA VAL A 135 22.92 -2.94 -12.50
C VAL A 135 21.78 -3.10 -13.52
N PRO A 136 22.09 -3.07 -14.82
CA PRO A 136 21.08 -3.24 -15.86
C PRO A 136 20.54 -4.67 -15.84
N LEU A 137 19.25 -4.82 -15.57
CA LEU A 137 18.58 -6.12 -15.52
C LEU A 137 17.92 -6.46 -16.87
N LEU A 138 18.20 -7.65 -17.39
CA LEU A 138 17.61 -8.13 -18.65
C LEU A 138 16.23 -8.74 -18.40
N ASN A 139 15.25 -8.46 -19.26
CA ASN A 139 13.87 -8.89 -19.05
C ASN A 139 13.69 -10.41 -18.90
N HIS A 140 14.53 -11.23 -19.56
CA HIS A 140 14.43 -12.69 -19.43
C HIS A 140 14.88 -13.21 -18.05
N TRP A 141 15.55 -12.38 -17.23
CA TRP A 141 15.93 -12.72 -15.86
C TRP A 141 14.78 -12.59 -14.86
N GLN A 142 13.69 -11.91 -15.25
CA GLN A 142 12.58 -11.56 -14.37
C GLN A 142 12.11 -12.74 -13.52
N ASN A 143 11.71 -13.84 -14.14
CA ASN A 143 11.14 -14.97 -13.41
C ASN A 143 12.13 -15.59 -12.40
N CYS A 144 13.41 -15.68 -12.76
CA CYS A 144 14.44 -16.26 -11.90
C CYS A 144 14.72 -15.35 -10.69
N LEU A 145 14.95 -14.05 -10.93
CA LEU A 145 15.26 -13.10 -9.87
C LEU A 145 14.07 -12.84 -8.94
N LEU A 146 12.86 -12.72 -9.48
CA LEU A 146 11.66 -12.53 -8.67
C LEU A 146 11.37 -13.73 -7.77
N ALA A 147 11.71 -14.95 -8.23
CA ALA A 147 11.58 -16.17 -7.43
C ALA A 147 12.63 -16.23 -6.31
N GLU A 148 13.90 -15.93 -6.61
CA GLU A 148 14.98 -15.92 -5.61
C GLU A 148 14.74 -14.85 -4.54
N LEU A 149 14.51 -13.59 -4.95
CA LEU A 149 14.24 -12.48 -4.02
C LEU A 149 12.94 -12.68 -3.24
N GLY A 150 11.96 -13.37 -3.83
CA GLY A 150 10.74 -13.77 -3.14
C GLY A 150 11.00 -14.80 -2.04
N ALA A 151 11.84 -15.79 -2.29
CA ALA A 151 12.21 -16.82 -1.30
C ALA A 151 12.91 -16.21 -0.08
N ASP A 152 13.77 -15.22 -0.31
CA ASP A 152 14.52 -14.51 0.74
C ASP A 152 13.75 -13.33 1.37
N ARG A 153 12.47 -13.14 1.00
CA ARG A 153 11.56 -12.10 1.52
C ARG A 153 11.95 -10.64 1.20
N PHE A 154 12.86 -10.43 0.26
CA PHE A 154 13.14 -9.12 -0.32
C PHE A 154 11.97 -8.61 -1.17
N ILE A 155 11.15 -9.52 -1.70
CA ILE A 155 9.89 -9.18 -2.36
C ILE A 155 8.73 -9.77 -1.57
N GLN A 156 7.92 -8.89 -0.98
CA GLN A 156 6.76 -9.27 -0.19
C GLN A 156 5.49 -8.82 -0.89
N ARG A 157 4.66 -9.78 -1.30
CA ARG A 157 3.39 -9.51 -2.00
C ARG A 157 2.24 -9.55 -1.00
N PHE A 158 1.33 -8.61 -1.14
CA PHE A 158 0.12 -8.46 -0.34
C PHE A 158 -1.07 -8.48 -1.28
N ASN A 159 -1.87 -9.53 -1.17
CA ASN A 159 -3.16 -9.66 -1.87
C ASN A 159 -4.30 -9.20 -0.95
N PRO A 160 -5.46 -8.80 -1.51
CA PRO A 160 -6.63 -8.44 -0.73
C PRO A 160 -6.98 -9.54 0.27
N ALA A 161 -6.88 -9.20 1.56
CA ALA A 161 -7.16 -10.08 2.67
C ALA A 161 -7.27 -9.25 3.95
N VAL A 162 -7.97 -9.78 4.95
CA VAL A 162 -8.02 -9.22 6.30
C VAL A 162 -7.51 -10.29 7.26
N CYS A 163 -6.41 -10.01 7.94
CA CYS A 163 -5.76 -10.92 8.87
C CYS A 163 -5.03 -10.14 9.98
N GLU A 164 -4.44 -10.84 10.94
CA GLU A 164 -3.71 -10.23 12.05
C GLU A 164 -2.57 -9.31 11.62
N ARG A 165 -1.83 -9.70 10.57
CA ARG A 165 -0.66 -8.94 10.12
C ARG A 165 -1.03 -7.70 9.29
N TYR A 166 -2.08 -7.80 8.47
CA TYR A 166 -2.46 -6.74 7.56
C TYR A 166 -3.94 -6.84 7.16
N ALA A 167 -4.52 -5.70 6.80
CA ALA A 167 -5.82 -5.64 6.15
C ALA A 167 -5.71 -4.84 4.86
N MET A 168 -6.16 -5.43 3.76
CA MET A 168 -6.05 -4.86 2.43
C MET A 168 -7.35 -5.12 1.66
N VAL A 169 -7.98 -4.04 1.21
CA VAL A 169 -9.26 -4.05 0.50
C VAL A 169 -9.14 -3.15 -0.72
N GLY A 170 -9.67 -3.61 -1.86
CA GLY A 170 -9.78 -2.80 -3.09
C GLY A 170 -8.47 -2.55 -3.83
N ILE A 171 -7.34 -2.99 -3.28
CA ILE A 171 -6.00 -2.85 -3.86
C ILE A 171 -5.17 -4.10 -3.58
N LYS A 172 -4.05 -4.23 -4.29
CA LYS A 172 -2.97 -5.15 -3.97
C LYS A 172 -1.65 -4.38 -3.93
N ALA A 173 -0.68 -4.87 -3.18
CA ALA A 173 0.62 -4.22 -3.08
C ALA A 173 1.77 -5.21 -3.07
N ALA A 174 2.97 -4.70 -3.34
CA ALA A 174 4.21 -5.42 -3.07
C ALA A 174 5.23 -4.45 -2.48
N LYS A 175 6.00 -4.93 -1.49
CA LYS A 175 7.22 -4.28 -1.02
C LYS A 175 8.39 -4.93 -1.74
N VAL A 176 9.28 -4.11 -2.28
CA VAL A 176 10.50 -4.52 -2.99
C VAL A 176 11.68 -3.94 -2.26
N GLU A 177 12.67 -4.77 -1.95
CA GLU A 177 13.95 -4.38 -1.38
C GLU A 177 15.06 -5.00 -2.21
N VAL A 178 16.13 -4.24 -2.49
CA VAL A 178 17.32 -4.77 -3.16
C VAL A 178 18.35 -5.17 -2.10
N PRO A 179 18.79 -6.44 -2.07
CA PRO A 179 19.82 -6.88 -1.13
C PRO A 179 21.12 -6.07 -1.27
N ALA A 180 21.86 -5.90 -0.17
CA ALA A 180 23.16 -5.22 -0.23
C ALA A 180 24.18 -5.98 -1.10
N ASP A 181 24.07 -7.31 -1.14
CA ASP A 181 24.89 -8.25 -1.91
C ASP A 181 24.29 -8.57 -3.30
N PHE A 182 23.35 -7.76 -3.80
CA PHE A 182 22.61 -8.06 -5.03
C PHE A 182 23.50 -8.26 -6.27
N GLY A 183 24.59 -7.50 -6.40
CA GLY A 183 25.56 -7.66 -7.50
C GLY A 183 26.31 -8.99 -7.46
N ASP A 184 26.66 -9.45 -6.26
CA ASP A 184 27.33 -10.74 -6.05
C ASP A 184 26.38 -11.90 -6.37
N ARG A 185 25.13 -11.80 -5.92
CA ARG A 185 24.07 -12.77 -6.25
C ARG A 185 23.84 -12.94 -7.75
N ILE A 186 23.72 -11.83 -8.49
CA ILE A 186 23.59 -11.86 -9.95
C ILE A 186 24.81 -12.54 -10.58
N THR A 187 26.02 -12.22 -10.09
CA THR A 187 27.26 -12.82 -10.60
C THR A 187 27.28 -14.33 -10.40
N ASP A 188 26.86 -14.81 -9.23
CA ASP A 188 26.81 -16.23 -8.92
C ASP A 188 25.73 -16.96 -9.75
N LEU A 189 24.57 -16.34 -9.94
CA LEU A 189 23.53 -16.89 -10.82
C LEU A 189 23.97 -16.97 -12.30
N LEU A 190 24.75 -16.00 -12.78
CA LEU A 190 25.34 -16.04 -14.12
C LEU A 190 26.38 -17.15 -14.23
N ARG A 191 27.24 -17.33 -13.23
CA ARG A 191 28.23 -18.42 -13.17
C ARG A 191 27.55 -19.80 -13.18
N ASN A 192 26.44 -19.93 -12.46
CA ASN A 192 25.66 -21.16 -12.38
C ASN A 192 24.76 -21.41 -13.60
N LYS A 193 24.83 -20.54 -14.62
CA LYS A 193 24.03 -20.57 -15.86
C LYS A 193 22.51 -20.49 -15.66
N SER A 194 22.05 -20.15 -14.45
CA SER A 194 20.63 -20.03 -14.12
C SER A 194 19.97 -18.85 -14.83
N LEU A 195 20.73 -17.77 -15.11
CA LEU A 195 20.26 -16.59 -15.84
C LEU A 195 20.54 -16.63 -17.34
N THR A 196 21.34 -17.58 -17.82
CA THR A 196 21.73 -17.70 -19.25
C THR A 196 20.96 -18.79 -20.01
N SER A 197 20.19 -19.61 -19.31
CA SER A 197 19.41 -20.68 -19.94
C SER A 197 18.15 -20.10 -20.61
N GLN A 198 18.24 -19.82 -21.90
CA GLN A 198 17.10 -19.84 -22.82
C GLN A 198 17.15 -21.11 -23.65
#